data_AF-G4Z391-F1
#
_entry.id   AF-G4Z391-F1
#
_cell.length_a   1.000
_cell.length_b   1.000
_cell.length_c   1.000
_cell.angle_alpha   90.00
_cell.angle_beta   90.00
_cell.angle_gamma   90.00
#
_symmetry.space_group_name_H-M   'P 1'
#
loop_
_entity.id
_entity.type
_entity.pdbx_description
1 polymer ?
#
loop_
_entity_poly.entity_id
_entity_poly.type
_entity_poly.pdbx_seq_one_letter_code
_entity_poly.pdbx_strand_id
1 'polypeptide(L)'
;MPSKKQRLTSPDVDTPAPLIAPHRPHSSPGSIGRLTQPESNEPASAVCAASRRPQLAPSEKVAVLNWYHANGRNQKATAAHFRALSRYAKLNQGTISRWLAAEAKIREAQSKSVASDAVHNCRRNARRV
;
A
#
# COMPACT_ATOMS: atom_id res chain seq x y z
N MET A 1 45.60 16.86 -49.63
CA MET A 1 45.11 18.17 -49.15
C MET A 1 45.87 18.55 -47.88
N PRO A 2 46.59 19.68 -47.86
CA PRO A 2 47.43 20.11 -46.76
C PRO A 2 46.68 20.95 -45.70
N SER A 3 47.32 21.09 -44.54
CA SER A 3 47.21 22.19 -43.55
C SER A 3 45.98 22.22 -42.61
N LYS A 4 46.07 22.15 -41.27
CA LYS A 4 46.88 22.82 -40.21
C LYS A 4 46.01 23.81 -39.42
N LYS A 5 46.18 23.76 -38.08
CA LYS A 5 45.88 24.73 -36.99
C LYS A 5 44.92 24.14 -35.94
N GLN A 6 45.43 23.66 -34.79
CA GLN A 6 45.84 24.42 -33.59
C GLN A 6 44.69 25.22 -32.96
N ARG A 7 44.31 24.90 -31.70
CA ARG A 7 44.59 25.80 -30.57
C ARG A 7 44.44 25.12 -29.20
N LEU A 8 45.47 25.38 -28.41
CA LEU A 8 45.69 25.16 -26.99
C LEU A 8 44.70 26.01 -26.16
N THR A 9 44.12 25.46 -25.10
CA THR A 9 43.73 26.21 -23.89
C THR A 9 43.21 25.26 -22.81
N SER A 10 44.14 24.79 -21.98
CA SER A 10 43.83 24.52 -20.57
C SER A 10 43.77 25.84 -19.83
N PRO A 11 42.79 26.03 -18.96
CA PRO A 11 43.06 26.71 -17.71
C PRO A 11 42.84 25.77 -16.53
N ASP A 12 43.95 25.61 -15.81
CA ASP A 12 44.08 25.33 -14.39
C ASP A 12 42.88 25.86 -13.57
N VAL A 13 42.24 24.98 -12.80
CA VAL A 13 41.36 25.38 -11.70
C VAL A 13 41.83 24.64 -10.45
N ASP A 14 42.87 25.18 -9.83
CA ASP A 14 43.07 25.08 -8.40
C ASP A 14 41.85 25.70 -7.69
N THR A 15 41.10 24.89 -6.93
CA THR A 15 40.19 25.42 -5.91
C THR A 15 40.14 24.45 -4.74
N PRO A 16 40.63 24.85 -3.55
CA PRO A 16 40.62 24.02 -2.35
C PRO A 16 39.23 23.91 -1.73
N ALA A 17 39.01 22.77 -1.08
CA ALA A 17 37.79 22.38 -0.38
C ALA A 17 37.36 23.36 0.74
N PRO A 18 36.04 23.52 0.97
CA PRO A 18 35.53 23.90 2.28
C PRO A 18 35.00 22.68 3.05
N LEU A 19 35.58 22.49 4.23
CA LEU A 19 35.16 21.63 5.33
C LEU A 19 33.67 21.86 5.68
N ILE A 20 32.81 20.87 5.48
CA ILE A 20 31.50 20.83 6.16
C ILE A 20 31.63 19.84 7.32
N ALA A 21 31.90 20.44 8.47
CA ALA A 21 31.87 19.81 9.79
C ALA A 21 30.40 19.50 10.20
N PRO A 22 30.14 18.88 11.36
CA PRO A 22 29.37 17.65 11.42
C PRO A 22 28.01 17.82 12.12
N HIS A 23 27.21 16.74 12.11
CA HIS A 23 26.03 16.45 12.95
C HIS A 23 25.26 17.64 13.55
N ARG A 24 24.03 17.87 13.08
CA ARG A 24 23.08 18.74 13.76
C ARG A 24 22.44 17.99 14.94
N PRO A 25 22.35 18.61 16.13
CA PRO A 25 21.98 17.93 17.37
C PRO A 25 20.48 17.63 17.49
N HIS A 26 20.26 16.59 18.27
CA HIS A 26 19.09 16.19 19.03
C HIS A 26 18.32 17.37 19.62
N SER A 27 17.00 17.38 19.43
CA SER A 27 16.05 18.06 20.30
C SER A 27 14.76 17.22 20.37
N SER A 28 14.56 16.51 21.48
CA SER A 28 13.23 16.17 22.00
C SER A 28 12.58 17.45 22.57
N PRO A 29 11.24 17.54 22.71
CA PRO A 29 10.63 17.10 23.97
C PRO A 29 9.13 16.67 23.89
N GLY A 30 8.66 16.08 24.98
CA GLY A 30 7.25 16.16 25.43
C GLY A 30 6.32 15.03 24.95
N SER A 31 6.11 13.97 25.73
CA SER A 31 5.20 13.87 26.90
C SER A 31 3.71 13.89 26.55
N ILE A 32 3.12 12.70 26.42
CA ILE A 32 1.74 12.33 26.80
C ILE A 32 1.83 10.82 27.07
N GLY A 33 1.72 10.27 28.27
CA GLY A 33 0.64 10.47 29.22
C GLY A 33 -0.27 9.24 29.18
N ARG A 34 -0.49 8.63 30.35
CA ARG A 34 -1.64 7.76 30.70
C ARG A 34 -1.53 6.25 30.43
N LEU A 35 -1.05 5.56 31.47
CA LEU A 35 -1.75 4.58 32.30
C LEU A 35 -2.87 3.72 31.70
N THR A 36 -2.91 2.49 32.22
CA THR A 36 -4.03 1.54 32.30
C THR A 36 -4.36 0.74 31.04
N GLN A 37 -3.76 -0.45 31.00
CA GLN A 37 -4.34 -1.63 30.40
C GLN A 37 -5.29 -2.26 31.44
N PRO A 38 -6.61 -2.28 31.21
CA PRO A 38 -7.47 -3.29 31.79
C PRO A 38 -7.61 -4.43 30.78
N GLU A 39 -7.04 -5.57 31.14
CA GLU A 39 -7.52 -6.87 30.71
C GLU A 39 -8.95 -7.03 31.23
N SER A 40 -9.93 -7.18 30.33
CA SER A 40 -11.27 -7.66 30.67
C SER A 40 -11.92 -8.25 29.42
N ASN A 41 -12.06 -9.57 29.48
CA ASN A 41 -12.89 -10.43 28.67
C ASN A 41 -14.33 -9.88 28.57
N GLU A 42 -14.93 -9.86 27.37
CA GLU A 42 -16.37 -10.12 27.08
C GLU A 42 -16.73 -9.75 25.61
N PRO A 43 -17.75 -10.41 25.01
CA PRO A 43 -17.81 -10.69 23.57
C PRO A 43 -18.27 -9.50 22.73
N ALA A 44 -17.42 -9.07 21.80
CA ALA A 44 -17.64 -7.97 20.87
C ALA A 44 -18.67 -8.31 19.76
N SER A 45 -19.91 -8.60 20.15
CA SER A 45 -21.08 -8.62 19.27
C SER A 45 -21.60 -7.18 19.08
N ALA A 46 -20.84 -6.36 18.35
CA ALA A 46 -21.26 -5.15 17.61
C ALA A 46 -20.02 -4.31 17.24
N VAL A 47 -19.08 -4.92 16.51
CA VAL A 47 -17.97 -4.16 15.95
C VAL A 47 -18.40 -3.38 14.70
N CYS A 48 -18.27 -2.06 14.84
CA CYS A 48 -17.65 -1.18 13.84
C CYS A 48 -18.54 -0.54 12.75
N ALA A 49 -19.10 0.63 13.09
CA ALA A 49 -19.17 1.74 12.14
C ALA A 49 -17.76 2.35 11.92
N ALA A 50 -16.83 1.57 11.36
CA ALA A 50 -15.47 2.03 11.10
C ALA A 50 -15.38 2.73 9.74
N SER A 51 -15.19 4.05 9.77
CA SER A 51 -14.61 4.91 8.71
C SER A 51 -15.17 4.76 7.28
N ARG A 52 -15.79 5.83 6.77
CA ARG A 52 -16.44 5.97 5.43
C ARG A 52 -15.50 5.88 4.21
N ARG A 53 -14.45 5.05 4.26
CA ARG A 53 -13.70 4.68 3.06
C ARG A 53 -14.47 3.54 2.40
N PRO A 54 -14.74 3.59 1.08
CA PRO A 54 -15.26 2.44 0.36
C PRO A 54 -14.31 1.26 0.60
N GLN A 55 -14.73 0.32 1.46
CA GLN A 55 -13.94 -0.84 1.78
C GLN A 55 -14.16 -1.83 0.64
N LEU A 56 -13.22 -1.91 -0.29
CA LEU A 56 -13.25 -2.93 -1.35
C LEU A 56 -13.36 -4.31 -0.71
N ALA A 57 -14.24 -5.15 -1.29
CA ALA A 57 -14.49 -6.48 -0.78
C ALA A 57 -13.20 -7.32 -0.87
N PRO A 58 -13.02 -8.33 0.00
CA PRO A 58 -11.84 -9.21 -0.06
C PRO A 58 -11.68 -9.89 -1.43
N SER A 59 -12.77 -10.31 -2.06
CA SER A 59 -12.80 -10.91 -3.41
C SER A 59 -12.24 -9.98 -4.48
N GLU A 60 -12.62 -8.70 -4.45
CA GLU A 60 -12.15 -7.68 -5.38
C GLU A 60 -10.65 -7.43 -5.24
N LYS A 61 -10.14 -7.40 -4.01
CA LYS A 61 -8.72 -7.27 -3.75
C LYS A 61 -7.94 -8.45 -4.33
N VAL A 62 -8.46 -9.67 -4.17
CA VAL A 62 -7.83 -10.87 -4.75
C VAL A 62 -7.86 -10.83 -6.28
N ALA A 63 -8.93 -10.33 -6.91
CA ALA A 63 -8.98 -10.15 -8.36
C ALA A 63 -7.88 -9.20 -8.87
N VAL A 64 -7.67 -8.06 -8.17
CA VAL A 64 -6.57 -7.12 -8.50
C VAL A 64 -5.21 -7.78 -8.34
N LEU A 65 -5.00 -8.54 -7.25
CA LEU A 65 -3.74 -9.25 -7.01
C LEU A 65 -3.48 -10.37 -8.03
N ASN A 66 -4.52 -11.12 -8.42
CA ASN A 66 -4.40 -12.14 -9.45
C ASN A 66 -4.04 -11.51 -10.81
N TRP A 67 -4.67 -10.38 -11.16
CA TRP A 67 -4.31 -9.64 -12.38
C TRP A 67 -2.87 -9.15 -12.33
N TYR A 68 -2.42 -8.63 -11.18
CA TYR A 68 -1.02 -8.21 -10.97
C TYR A 68 -0.03 -9.34 -11.25
N HIS A 69 -0.31 -10.54 -10.71
CA HIS A 69 0.55 -11.71 -10.92
C HIS A 69 0.54 -12.18 -12.39
N ALA A 70 -0.60 -12.08 -13.08
CA ALA A 70 -0.72 -12.44 -14.50
C ALA A 70 -0.04 -11.44 -15.47
N ASN A 71 0.03 -10.15 -15.11
CA ASN A 71 0.51 -9.06 -15.98
C ASN A 71 1.96 -8.63 -15.68
N GLY A 72 2.80 -9.59 -15.30
CA GLY A 72 4.24 -9.36 -15.12
C GLY A 72 4.59 -8.52 -13.89
N ARG A 73 3.73 -8.51 -12.86
CA ARG A 73 4.02 -7.89 -11.54
C ARG A 73 4.30 -6.39 -11.59
N ASN A 74 3.62 -5.69 -12.51
CA ASN A 74 3.74 -4.25 -12.70
C ASN A 74 2.67 -3.48 -11.90
N GLN A 75 3.03 -2.98 -10.71
CA GLN A 75 2.06 -2.34 -9.79
C GLN A 75 1.48 -1.04 -10.37
N LYS A 76 2.30 -0.24 -11.05
CA LYS A 76 1.86 1.03 -11.68
C LYS A 76 0.85 0.77 -12.80
N ALA A 77 1.15 -0.20 -13.68
CA ALA A 77 0.26 -0.59 -14.77
C ALA A 77 -1.05 -1.18 -14.24
N THR A 78 -0.97 -2.02 -13.21
CA THR A 78 -2.15 -2.57 -12.51
C THR A 78 -3.03 -1.45 -11.96
N ALA A 79 -2.45 -0.48 -11.24
CA ALA A 79 -3.20 0.65 -10.71
C ALA A 79 -3.86 1.46 -11.83
N ALA A 80 -3.15 1.74 -12.93
CA ALA A 80 -3.69 2.47 -14.07
C ALA A 80 -4.87 1.74 -14.71
N HIS A 81 -4.77 0.42 -14.89
CA HIS A 81 -5.84 -0.42 -15.46
C HIS A 81 -7.12 -0.33 -14.63
N PHE A 82 -7.01 -0.53 -13.31
CA PHE A 82 -8.19 -0.52 -12.43
C PHE A 82 -8.73 0.90 -12.18
N ARG A 83 -7.90 1.95 -12.23
CA ARG A 83 -8.36 3.34 -12.04
C ARG A 83 -9.38 3.80 -13.09
N ALA A 84 -9.44 3.16 -14.26
CA ALA A 84 -10.47 3.42 -15.25
C ALA A 84 -11.89 3.11 -14.74
N LEU A 85 -12.00 2.25 -13.72
CA LEU A 85 -13.26 1.88 -13.08
C LEU A 85 -13.53 2.81 -11.89
N SER A 86 -14.71 3.42 -11.84
CA SER A 86 -15.11 4.35 -10.76
C SER A 86 -14.96 3.75 -9.36
N ARG A 87 -15.19 2.44 -9.22
CA ARG A 87 -15.03 1.67 -7.98
C ARG A 87 -13.59 1.62 -7.47
N TYR A 88 -12.60 1.70 -8.35
CA TYR A 88 -11.16 1.67 -8.03
C TYR A 88 -10.47 3.00 -8.34
N ALA A 89 -11.21 4.10 -8.50
CA ALA A 89 -10.64 5.42 -8.82
C ALA A 89 -9.56 5.88 -7.82
N LYS A 90 -9.65 5.42 -6.56
CA LYS A 90 -8.69 5.71 -5.48
C LYS A 90 -7.54 4.70 -5.40
N LEU A 91 -7.51 3.68 -6.27
CA LEU A 91 -6.44 2.68 -6.28
C LEU A 91 -5.15 3.33 -6.79
N ASN A 92 -4.09 3.21 -6.02
CA ASN A 92 -2.77 3.67 -6.39
C ASN A 92 -1.74 2.57 -6.16
N GLN A 93 -0.54 2.75 -6.70
CA GLN A 93 0.54 1.77 -6.58
C GLN A 93 0.88 1.44 -5.12
N GLY A 94 0.89 2.43 -4.22
CA GLY A 94 1.13 2.19 -2.79
C GLY A 94 0.07 1.31 -2.12
N THR A 95 -1.19 1.40 -2.56
CA THR A 95 -2.28 0.55 -2.08
C THR A 95 -2.06 -0.91 -2.50
N ILE A 96 -1.65 -1.13 -3.74
CA ILE A 96 -1.31 -2.47 -4.24
C ILE A 96 -0.12 -3.05 -3.48
N SER A 97 0.94 -2.26 -3.26
CA SER A 97 2.08 -2.67 -2.43
C SER A 97 1.65 -3.09 -1.02
N ARG A 98 0.79 -2.29 -0.38
CA ARG A 98 0.22 -2.63 0.94
C ARG A 98 -0.61 -3.91 0.92
N TRP A 99 -1.34 -4.17 -0.16
CA TRP A 99 -2.10 -5.42 -0.30
C TRP A 99 -1.21 -6.63 -0.55
N LEU A 100 -0.11 -6.49 -1.29
CA LEU A 100 0.88 -7.55 -1.47
C LEU A 100 1.51 -7.97 -0.14
N ALA A 101 1.88 -7.00 0.71
CA ALA A 101 2.38 -7.28 2.05
C ALA A 101 1.36 -8.02 2.94
N ALA A 102 0.06 -7.84 2.67
CA ALA A 102 -1.03 -8.48 3.40
C ALA A 102 -1.77 -9.54 2.57
N GLU A 103 -1.13 -10.10 1.53
CA GLU A 103 -1.81 -10.95 0.54
C GLU A 103 -2.44 -12.19 1.18
N ALA A 104 -1.71 -12.87 2.07
CA ALA A 104 -2.20 -14.03 2.81
C ALA A 104 -3.48 -13.69 3.60
N LYS A 105 -3.45 -12.58 4.35
CA LYS A 105 -4.60 -12.11 5.13
C LYS A 105 -5.81 -11.77 4.25
N ILE A 106 -5.58 -11.23 3.06
CA ILE A 106 -6.65 -10.90 2.11
C ILE A 106 -7.28 -12.19 1.56
N ARG A 107 -6.47 -13.21 1.21
CA ARG A 107 -6.94 -14.52 0.74
C ARG A 107 -7.73 -15.28 1.82
N GLU A 108 -7.27 -15.23 3.07
CA GLU A 108 -8.03 -15.77 4.21
C GLU A 108 -9.37 -15.05 4.40
N ALA A 109 -9.38 -13.72 4.33
CA ALA A 109 -10.62 -12.94 4.46
C ALA A 109 -11.61 -13.25 3.33
N GLN A 110 -11.13 -13.48 2.11
CA GLN A 110 -11.99 -13.94 1.01
C GLN A 110 -12.58 -15.32 1.31
N SER A 111 -11.75 -16.27 1.76
CA SER A 111 -12.18 -17.63 2.10
C SER A 111 -13.26 -17.63 3.19
N LYS A 112 -13.09 -16.78 4.20
CA LYS A 112 -14.10 -16.58 5.28
C LYS A 112 -15.38 -15.94 4.75
N SER A 113 -15.27 -14.95 3.84
CA SER A 113 -16.44 -14.33 3.21
C SER A 113 -17.25 -15.36 2.44
N VAL A 114 -16.62 -16.12 1.53
CA VAL A 114 -17.35 -17.10 0.70
C VAL A 114 -17.99 -18.20 1.53
N ALA A 115 -17.34 -18.64 2.61
CA ALA A 115 -17.91 -19.62 3.54
C ALA A 115 -19.14 -19.04 4.26
N SER A 116 -19.05 -17.81 4.74
CA SER A 116 -20.19 -17.11 5.35
C SER A 116 -21.35 -16.97 4.36
N ASP A 117 -21.08 -16.47 3.15
CA ASP A 117 -22.09 -16.29 2.10
C ASP A 117 -22.80 -17.62 1.74
N ALA A 118 -22.06 -18.72 1.66
CA ALA A 118 -22.61 -20.06 1.40
C ALA A 118 -23.56 -20.54 2.52
N VAL A 119 -23.18 -20.32 3.79
CA VAL A 119 -24.01 -20.69 4.96
C VAL A 119 -25.30 -19.85 5.00
N HIS A 120 -25.19 -18.55 4.78
CA HIS A 120 -26.36 -17.65 4.72
C HIS A 120 -27.32 -18.05 3.60
N ASN A 121 -26.78 -18.45 2.43
CA ASN A 121 -27.59 -18.88 1.30
C ASN A 121 -28.31 -20.21 1.57
N CYS A 122 -27.64 -21.21 2.15
CA CYS A 122 -28.28 -22.47 2.54
C CYS A 122 -29.44 -22.26 3.50
N ARG A 123 -29.26 -21.41 4.52
CA ARG A 123 -30.31 -21.09 5.50
C ARG A 123 -31.50 -20.37 4.87
N ARG A 124 -31.25 -19.48 3.90
CA ARG A 124 -32.32 -18.75 3.20
C ARG A 124 -33.13 -19.67 2.30
N ASN A 125 -32.49 -20.59 1.57
CA ASN A 125 -33.18 -21.54 0.70
C ASN A 125 -34.02 -22.56 1.49
N ALA A 126 -33.53 -23.02 2.65
CA ALA A 126 -34.27 -23.96 3.50
C ALA A 126 -35.55 -23.37 4.15
N ARG A 127 -35.72 -22.03 4.15
CA ARG A 127 -36.94 -21.35 4.67
C ARG A 127 -37.97 -21.04 3.59
N ARG A 128 -37.66 -21.30 2.32
CA ARG A 128 -38.49 -20.94 1.17
C ARG A 128 -39.26 -22.14 0.59
N VAL A 129 -39.18 -23.28 1.28
CA VAL A 129 -39.92 -24.53 1.06
C VAL A 129 -40.89 -24.74 2.20
#